data_AF-A0AAN6ZAY2-F1
#
_entry.id   AF-A0AAN6ZAY2-F1
#
_cell.length_a   1.000
_cell.length_b   1.000
_cell.length_c   1.000
_cell.angle_alpha   90.00
_cell.angle_beta   90.00
_cell.angle_gamma   90.00
#
_symmetry.space_group_name_H-M   'P 1'
#
loop_
_entity.id
_entity.type
_entity.pdbx_description
1 polymer ?
#
loop_
_entity_poly.entity_id
_entity_poly.type
_entity_poly.pdbx_seq_one_letter_code
_entity_poly.pdbx_strand_id
1 'polypeptide(L)'
;MPNAEAKQGNGAEQAPTAKKQTHFTSTSTPVARRPPLPSLFLPPSIAHPSLSLANSPKKQPKKPTDNDIPHPPQTPLPTHTHTVVFLHGRGDNTRAFSAFITRWRDSMGRNLLDTFPTVRWVFPQAPQRPIAAAAAAAAAAGGQTATQQHCPQWFDVWNVRDFADREALQAPGLRDSVLRVRDLLRDEAARLGGDWTRLVLAGISMGAATGVHTLFNLTVPSSVDGGGGGRGGGGGGGRLGGLMGFCARCPFAGRGLDGMREVLGLEGVPPHDEVVRRTPMMLAHCANDPLVLVEKGRGLRDTLRAFGAQVEWCEYADGGHWFHEPEGLDDVVRFLEGVVGVKSVDALAQIPADARAMDLS
;
A
#
# COMPACT_ATOMS: atom_id res chain seq x y z
N MET A 1 -3.65 -8.10 -72.55
CA MET A 1 -3.39 -8.31 -73.99
C MET A 1 -2.03 -7.70 -74.32
N PRO A 2 -1.06 -8.40 -74.96
CA PRO A 2 -0.87 -9.85 -75.09
C PRO A 2 0.60 -10.33 -74.84
N ASN A 3 0.76 -11.66 -74.93
CA ASN A 3 1.91 -12.54 -75.26
C ASN A 3 3.22 -12.48 -74.44
N ALA A 4 3.68 -13.55 -73.78
CA ALA A 4 3.93 -14.96 -74.18
C ALA A 4 5.20 -15.15 -75.02
N GLU A 5 6.18 -15.89 -74.47
CA GLU A 5 6.72 -17.12 -75.10
C GLU A 5 7.66 -17.88 -74.15
N ALA A 6 7.59 -19.21 -74.26
CA ALA A 6 8.26 -20.21 -73.44
C ALA A 6 9.52 -20.75 -74.13
N LYS A 7 10.43 -21.37 -73.37
CA LYS A 7 11.13 -22.59 -73.81
C LYS A 7 11.76 -23.37 -72.66
N GLN A 8 11.58 -24.69 -72.75
CA GLN A 8 11.96 -25.78 -71.85
C GLN A 8 13.46 -26.10 -71.88
N GLY A 9 13.96 -26.83 -70.87
CA GLY A 9 15.22 -27.57 -70.98
C GLY A 9 15.79 -28.17 -69.69
N ASN A 10 15.32 -29.37 -69.34
CA ASN A 10 15.96 -30.49 -68.60
C ASN A 10 17.16 -30.27 -67.65
N GLY A 11 17.03 -30.86 -66.45
CA GLY A 11 17.88 -32.02 -66.10
C GLY A 11 18.82 -31.90 -64.89
N ALA A 12 18.77 -32.94 -64.07
CA ALA A 12 19.78 -33.41 -63.10
C ALA A 12 19.84 -32.75 -61.70
N GLU A 13 19.04 -33.35 -60.83
CA GLU A 13 19.27 -33.61 -59.42
C GLU A 13 20.72 -34.08 -59.13
N GLN A 14 21.45 -33.37 -58.26
CA GLN A 14 22.58 -33.90 -57.50
C GLN A 14 22.70 -33.17 -56.14
N ALA A 15 22.96 -33.98 -55.12
CA ALA A 15 22.83 -33.70 -53.70
C ALA A 15 23.74 -32.59 -53.15
N PRO A 16 23.29 -31.81 -52.14
CA PRO A 16 24.18 -30.98 -51.34
C PRO A 16 24.97 -31.82 -50.33
N THR A 17 26.26 -31.50 -50.31
CA THR A 17 27.37 -32.06 -49.54
C THR A 17 27.15 -32.07 -48.03
N ALA A 18 27.52 -33.20 -47.43
CA ALA A 18 27.51 -33.47 -46.00
C ALA A 18 28.35 -32.45 -45.21
N LYS A 19 27.70 -31.71 -44.31
CA LYS A 19 28.38 -31.02 -43.21
C LYS A 19 28.62 -32.04 -42.09
N LYS A 20 29.90 -32.26 -41.82
CA LYS A 20 30.42 -33.09 -40.72
C LYS A 20 29.75 -32.72 -39.39
N GLN A 21 29.03 -33.67 -38.82
CA GLN A 21 28.69 -33.75 -37.41
C GLN A 21 29.99 -33.80 -36.60
N THR A 22 30.32 -32.71 -35.94
CA THR A 22 31.29 -32.71 -34.85
C THR A 22 30.57 -33.21 -33.60
N HIS A 23 30.88 -34.45 -33.21
CA HIS A 23 30.52 -34.98 -31.90
C HIS A 23 31.25 -34.18 -30.81
N PHE A 24 30.53 -33.26 -30.16
CA PHE A 24 30.93 -32.76 -28.85
C PHE A 24 30.39 -33.74 -27.80
N THR A 25 31.27 -34.57 -27.28
CA THR A 25 31.04 -35.35 -26.06
C THR A 25 30.99 -34.38 -24.88
N SER A 26 29.78 -34.00 -24.47
CA SER A 26 29.58 -33.26 -23.21
C SER A 26 29.72 -34.24 -22.05
N THR A 27 30.88 -34.24 -21.41
CA THR A 27 31.11 -34.91 -20.13
C THR A 27 30.24 -34.23 -19.07
N SER A 28 29.21 -34.92 -18.61
CA SER A 28 28.36 -34.51 -17.49
C SER A 28 29.15 -34.57 -16.19
N THR A 29 29.54 -33.42 -15.67
CA THR A 29 29.96 -33.27 -14.27
C THR A 29 28.73 -33.40 -13.37
N PRO A 30 28.75 -34.24 -12.32
CA PRO A 30 27.62 -34.35 -11.40
C PRO A 30 27.51 -33.08 -10.57
N VAL A 31 26.40 -32.34 -10.73
CA VAL A 31 26.01 -31.26 -9.82
C VAL A 31 25.76 -31.88 -8.45
N ALA A 32 26.62 -31.57 -7.49
CA ALA A 32 26.44 -31.96 -6.10
C ALA A 32 25.09 -31.43 -5.59
N ARG A 33 24.23 -32.36 -5.15
CA ARG A 33 22.97 -32.04 -4.47
C ARG A 33 23.29 -31.23 -3.21
N ARG A 34 22.87 -29.96 -3.18
CA ARG A 34 22.87 -29.17 -1.94
C ARG A 34 21.95 -29.86 -0.91
N PRO A 35 22.39 -30.01 0.35
CA PRO A 35 21.51 -30.53 1.38
C PRO A 35 20.32 -29.58 1.59
N PRO A 36 19.12 -30.09 1.97
CA PRO A 36 18.00 -29.23 2.31
C PRO A 36 18.39 -28.39 3.54
N LEU A 37 18.33 -27.07 3.39
CA LEU A 37 18.48 -26.14 4.51
C LEU A 37 17.24 -26.24 5.41
N PRO A 38 17.41 -26.17 6.74
CA PRO A 38 16.29 -26.33 7.68
C PRO A 38 15.27 -25.20 7.51
N SER A 39 14.00 -25.58 7.59
CA SER A 39 12.85 -24.70 7.68
C SER A 39 13.03 -23.68 8.80
N LEU A 40 13.17 -22.40 8.45
CA LEU A 40 13.11 -21.30 9.41
C LEU A 40 11.67 -21.17 9.91
N PHE A 41 11.39 -21.81 11.03
CA PHE A 41 10.21 -21.58 11.85
C PHE A 41 10.18 -20.11 12.29
N LEU A 42 9.01 -19.46 12.17
CA LEU A 42 8.76 -18.22 12.89
C LEU A 42 8.91 -18.48 14.40
N PRO A 43 9.51 -17.57 15.18
CA PRO A 43 9.50 -17.70 16.63
C PRO A 43 8.06 -17.57 17.17
N PRO A 44 7.70 -18.33 18.22
CA PRO A 44 6.37 -18.26 18.82
C PRO A 44 6.14 -16.93 19.53
N SER A 45 4.92 -16.41 19.38
CA SER A 45 4.40 -15.26 20.13
C SER A 45 4.49 -15.50 21.63
N ILE A 46 5.16 -14.61 22.36
CA ILE A 46 5.19 -14.60 23.82
C ILE A 46 3.76 -14.28 24.31
N ALA A 47 3.11 -15.28 24.91
CA ALA A 47 1.84 -15.12 25.61
C ALA A 47 2.08 -14.55 27.01
N HIS A 48 1.39 -13.46 27.36
CA HIS A 48 1.29 -13.00 28.74
C HIS A 48 0.04 -13.61 29.40
N PRO A 49 0.13 -14.04 30.69
CA PRO A 49 -0.94 -14.77 31.35
C PRO A 49 -2.12 -13.86 31.71
N SER A 50 -3.32 -14.35 31.41
CA SER A 50 -4.60 -13.76 31.83
C SER A 50 -4.87 -14.08 33.31
N LEU A 51 -5.12 -13.06 34.12
CA LEU A 51 -5.63 -13.23 35.48
C LEU A 51 -7.17 -13.14 35.47
N SER A 52 -7.79 -14.25 35.89
CA SER A 52 -9.21 -14.41 36.16
C SER A 52 -9.55 -13.80 37.53
N LEU A 53 -10.67 -13.06 37.61
CA LEU A 53 -11.32 -12.77 38.88
C LEU A 53 -12.83 -12.94 38.76
N ALA A 54 -13.37 -13.70 39.70
CA ALA A 54 -14.73 -14.18 39.78
C ALA A 54 -15.75 -13.09 40.12
N ASN A 55 -16.99 -13.36 39.71
CA ASN A 55 -18.16 -12.52 39.86
C ASN A 55 -18.87 -12.81 41.20
N SER A 56 -19.39 -11.80 41.92
CA SER A 56 -20.73 -11.81 42.56
C SER A 56 -21.07 -10.51 43.34
N PRO A 57 -22.36 -10.18 43.53
CA PRO A 57 -22.87 -8.79 43.51
C PRO A 57 -23.29 -8.24 44.90
N LYS A 58 -23.20 -6.92 45.10
CA LYS A 58 -23.94 -6.19 46.15
C LYS A 58 -24.37 -4.79 45.69
N LYS A 59 -25.63 -4.42 45.98
CA LYS A 59 -26.28 -3.13 45.66
C LYS A 59 -26.02 -2.07 46.75
N GLN A 60 -25.53 -0.91 46.29
CA GLN A 60 -25.71 0.52 46.65
C GLN A 60 -25.83 1.01 48.11
N PRO A 61 -25.27 2.21 48.38
CA PRO A 61 -26.13 3.39 48.54
C PRO A 61 -25.67 4.63 47.72
N LYS A 62 -26.59 5.52 47.36
CA LYS A 62 -26.34 6.79 46.64
C LYS A 62 -26.06 7.96 47.60
N LYS A 63 -25.11 8.84 47.26
CA LYS A 63 -24.97 10.28 47.65
C LYS A 63 -23.65 10.86 47.11
N PRO A 64 -23.45 12.20 47.13
CA PRO A 64 -24.11 13.29 46.40
C PRO A 64 -23.30 13.69 45.13
N THR A 65 -23.85 14.59 44.32
CA THR A 65 -23.33 15.09 43.03
C THR A 65 -22.08 15.96 43.18
N ASP A 66 -21.04 15.68 42.38
CA ASP A 66 -19.84 16.50 42.22
C ASP A 66 -19.77 17.05 40.78
N ASN A 67 -20.74 17.89 40.43
CA ASN A 67 -20.55 18.91 39.39
C ASN A 67 -19.88 20.09 40.11
N ASP A 68 -18.55 20.06 40.27
CA ASP A 68 -17.68 21.26 40.41
C ASP A 68 -16.22 20.85 40.69
N ILE A 69 -15.66 19.96 39.85
CA ILE A 69 -14.21 19.94 39.67
C ILE A 69 -13.92 20.90 38.52
N PRO A 70 -13.16 22.00 38.73
CA PRO A 70 -12.67 22.80 37.62
C PRO A 70 -11.80 21.91 36.75
N HIS A 71 -12.35 21.42 35.65
CA HIS A 71 -11.53 20.92 34.57
C HIS A 71 -10.68 22.10 34.10
N PRO A 72 -9.33 21.97 34.05
CA PRO A 72 -8.55 22.98 33.35
C PRO A 72 -9.18 23.16 31.97
N PRO A 73 -9.26 24.40 31.43
CA PRO A 73 -9.82 24.60 30.10
C PRO A 73 -9.12 23.62 29.16
N GLN A 74 -9.86 22.61 28.69
CA GLN A 74 -9.40 21.78 27.61
C GLN A 74 -9.31 22.74 26.44
N THR A 75 -8.10 23.19 26.15
CA THR A 75 -7.80 23.86 24.89
C THR A 75 -8.45 22.99 23.81
N PRO A 76 -9.32 23.55 22.94
CA PRO A 76 -9.90 22.78 21.86
C PRO A 76 -8.75 22.06 21.15
N LEU A 77 -8.84 20.74 21.03
CA LEU A 77 -7.89 20.01 20.19
C LEU A 77 -7.89 20.73 18.84
N PRO A 78 -6.73 21.15 18.32
CA PRO A 78 -6.69 21.89 17.07
C PRO A 78 -7.43 21.07 16.00
N THR A 79 -8.34 21.71 15.28
CA THR A 79 -9.03 21.10 14.13
C THR A 79 -7.97 20.52 13.21
N HIS A 80 -8.03 19.22 12.94
CA HIS A 80 -7.02 18.57 12.10
C HIS A 80 -7.11 19.12 10.66
N THR A 81 -5.97 19.41 10.07
CA THR A 81 -5.89 20.05 8.75
C THR A 81 -5.88 19.03 7.63
N HIS A 82 -5.37 17.83 7.89
CA HIS A 82 -5.19 16.74 6.94
C HIS A 82 -5.43 15.41 7.63
N THR A 83 -5.76 14.39 6.85
CA THR A 83 -5.82 13.00 7.31
C THR A 83 -4.87 12.13 6.49
N VAL A 84 -4.09 11.28 7.16
CA VAL A 84 -3.32 10.21 6.55
C VAL A 84 -3.92 8.87 6.94
N VAL A 85 -4.42 8.11 5.97
CA VAL A 85 -4.83 6.71 6.16
C VAL A 85 -3.65 5.81 5.81
N PHE A 86 -3.09 5.09 6.79
CA PHE A 86 -1.86 4.32 6.64
C PHE A 86 -2.08 2.82 6.82
N LEU A 87 -1.97 2.07 5.72
CA LEU A 87 -2.20 0.62 5.65
C LEU A 87 -0.92 -0.18 5.98
N HIS A 88 -0.99 -1.02 7.02
CA HIS A 88 0.13 -1.88 7.43
C HIS A 88 0.35 -3.10 6.49
N GLY A 89 1.48 -3.80 6.66
CA GLY A 89 1.84 -4.98 5.87
C GLY A 89 1.09 -6.27 6.28
N ARG A 90 1.27 -7.34 5.50
CA ARG A 90 0.68 -8.67 5.80
C ARG A 90 1.18 -9.19 7.15
N GLY A 91 0.30 -9.74 7.97
CA GLY A 91 0.60 -10.36 9.25
C GLY A 91 0.74 -9.37 10.41
N ASP A 92 0.79 -8.06 10.14
CA ASP A 92 0.93 -7.02 11.15
C ASP A 92 -0.44 -6.59 11.74
N ASN A 93 -0.42 -5.73 12.76
CA ASN A 93 -1.61 -5.18 13.40
C ASN A 93 -1.46 -3.69 13.70
N THR A 94 -2.59 -2.99 13.77
CA THR A 94 -2.68 -1.54 14.00
C THR A 94 -1.85 -1.08 15.20
N ARG A 95 -1.91 -1.80 16.33
CA ARG A 95 -1.23 -1.38 17.57
C ARG A 95 0.29 -1.42 17.42
N ALA A 96 0.84 -2.50 16.88
CA ALA A 96 2.27 -2.64 16.67
C ALA A 96 2.78 -1.65 15.61
N PHE A 97 2.06 -1.55 14.50
CA PHE A 97 2.39 -0.65 13.41
C PHE A 97 2.39 0.82 13.85
N SER A 98 1.33 1.29 14.52
CA SER A 98 1.25 2.68 15.00
C SER A 98 2.34 2.98 16.02
N ALA A 99 2.67 2.03 16.90
CA ALA A 99 3.76 2.19 17.86
C ALA A 99 5.14 2.24 17.19
N PHE A 100 5.32 1.60 16.03
CA PHE A 100 6.54 1.78 15.24
C PHE A 100 6.59 3.17 14.61
N ILE A 101 5.48 3.66 14.02
CA ILE A 101 5.44 4.98 13.37
C ILE A 101 5.81 6.10 14.35
N THR A 102 5.45 6.00 15.64
CA THR A 102 5.89 6.98 16.67
C THR A 102 7.37 6.87 17.05
N ARG A 103 8.03 5.80 16.64
CA ARG A 103 9.46 5.51 16.88
C ARG A 103 10.36 5.74 15.67
N TRP A 104 9.79 5.86 14.46
CA TRP A 104 10.53 6.23 13.25
C TRP A 104 11.08 7.66 13.40
N ARG A 105 12.34 7.87 13.03
CA ARG A 105 13.05 9.14 13.22
C ARG A 105 13.53 9.76 11.91
N ASP A 106 13.50 11.08 11.87
CA ASP A 106 14.11 11.90 10.83
C ASP A 106 15.56 12.22 11.21
N SER A 107 16.30 12.91 10.33
CA SER A 107 17.69 13.31 10.58
C SER A 107 17.86 14.25 11.78
N MET A 108 16.78 14.88 12.24
CA MET A 108 16.73 15.73 13.43
C MET A 108 16.24 14.98 14.68
N GLY A 109 16.03 13.67 14.61
CA GLY A 109 15.58 12.86 15.74
C GLY A 109 14.11 13.06 16.13
N ARG A 110 13.30 13.65 15.26
CA ARG A 110 11.85 13.81 15.46
C ARG A 110 11.10 12.65 14.84
N ASN A 111 9.88 12.42 15.32
CA ASN A 111 9.01 11.40 14.75
C ASN A 111 7.88 12.00 13.94
N LEU A 112 7.28 11.18 13.09
CA LEU A 112 6.28 11.62 12.11
C LEU A 112 5.07 12.33 12.74
N LEU A 113 4.60 11.89 13.92
CA LEU A 113 3.44 12.48 14.59
C LEU A 113 3.79 13.83 15.23
N ASP A 114 4.96 13.90 15.88
CA ASP A 114 5.42 15.14 16.49
C ASP A 114 5.78 16.18 15.43
N THR A 115 6.30 15.77 14.27
CA THR A 115 6.56 16.68 13.15
C THR A 115 5.27 17.28 12.60
N PHE A 116 4.15 16.55 12.61
CA PHE A 116 2.87 16.98 12.02
C PHE A 116 1.69 16.90 13.02
N PRO A 117 1.62 17.81 14.01
CA PRO A 117 0.65 17.73 15.12
C PRO A 117 -0.80 18.03 14.71
N THR A 118 -1.00 18.64 13.52
CA THR A 118 -2.34 18.93 12.99
C THR A 118 -2.85 17.84 12.05
N VAL A 119 -2.07 16.78 11.81
CA VAL A 119 -2.46 15.64 10.97
C VAL A 119 -3.18 14.62 11.82
N ARG A 120 -4.32 14.13 11.32
CA ARG A 120 -4.99 12.96 11.84
C ARG A 120 -4.41 11.70 11.20
N TRP A 121 -3.87 10.81 12.02
CA TRP A 121 -3.31 9.53 11.58
C TRP A 121 -4.32 8.40 11.81
N VAL A 122 -4.73 7.73 10.72
CA VAL A 122 -5.72 6.65 10.73
C VAL A 122 -5.05 5.35 10.30
N PHE A 123 -5.07 4.35 11.18
CA PHE A 123 -4.41 3.05 10.97
C PHE A 123 -5.43 1.90 10.93
N PRO A 124 -6.08 1.63 9.79
CA PRO A 124 -7.06 0.56 9.70
C PRO A 124 -6.40 -0.83 9.85
N GLN A 125 -7.11 -1.74 10.51
CA GLN A 125 -6.68 -3.12 10.71
C GLN A 125 -7.08 -3.98 9.51
N ALA A 126 -6.11 -4.66 8.89
CA ALA A 126 -6.39 -5.66 7.86
C ALA A 126 -7.27 -6.80 8.43
N PRO A 127 -8.26 -7.30 7.67
CA PRO A 127 -9.10 -8.42 8.11
C PRO A 127 -8.30 -9.68 8.40
N GLN A 128 -8.75 -10.50 9.36
CA GLN A 128 -8.26 -11.87 9.51
C GLN A 128 -8.77 -12.69 8.32
N ARG A 129 -7.86 -13.24 7.51
CA ARG A 129 -8.21 -14.08 6.36
C ARG A 129 -7.43 -15.40 6.38
N PRO A 130 -8.02 -16.49 5.86
CA PRO A 130 -7.31 -17.75 5.68
C PRO A 130 -6.07 -17.59 4.79
N ILE A 131 -5.05 -18.40 5.01
CA ILE A 131 -3.88 -18.52 4.16
C ILE A 131 -4.06 -19.74 3.25
N ALA A 132 -4.48 -19.56 1.99
CA ALA A 132 -4.86 -20.69 1.14
C ALA A 132 -3.71 -21.67 0.89
N ALA A 133 -2.47 -21.19 0.74
CA ALA A 133 -1.30 -22.05 0.56
C ALA A 133 -1.08 -22.98 1.76
N ALA A 134 -1.27 -22.47 2.98
CA ALA A 134 -1.16 -23.27 4.19
C ALA A 134 -2.31 -24.29 4.30
N ALA A 135 -3.54 -23.88 3.98
CA ALA A 135 -4.69 -24.77 3.95
C ALA A 135 -4.49 -25.92 2.94
N ALA A 136 -3.97 -25.63 1.75
CA ALA A 136 -3.66 -26.63 0.74
C ALA A 136 -2.54 -27.58 1.17
N ALA A 137 -1.48 -27.06 1.79
CA ALA A 137 -0.40 -27.88 2.33
C ALA A 137 -0.91 -28.84 3.41
N ALA A 138 -1.78 -28.37 4.31
CA ALA A 138 -2.35 -29.19 5.38
C ALA A 138 -3.31 -30.27 4.85
N ALA A 139 -4.11 -29.94 3.83
CA ALA A 139 -4.98 -30.90 3.15
C ALA A 139 -4.15 -32.00 2.46
N ALA A 140 -3.06 -31.63 1.78
CA ALA A 140 -2.14 -32.58 1.14
C ALA A 140 -1.43 -33.49 2.16
N ALA A 141 -1.22 -33.03 3.39
CA ALA A 141 -0.64 -33.81 4.48
C ALA A 141 -1.64 -34.77 5.16
N GLY A 142 -2.86 -34.94 4.63
CA GLY A 142 -3.86 -35.86 5.16
C GLY A 142 -4.57 -35.38 6.43
N GLY A 143 -4.47 -34.09 6.78
CA GLY A 143 -5.16 -33.53 7.93
C GLY A 143 -6.66 -33.34 7.68
N GLN A 144 -7.50 -34.28 8.15
CA GLN A 144 -8.97 -34.12 8.12
C GLN A 144 -9.48 -32.99 9.04
N THR A 145 -8.65 -32.47 9.94
CA THR A 145 -8.98 -31.45 10.96
C THR A 145 -7.91 -30.36 11.09
N ALA A 146 -7.20 -30.05 9.99
CA ALA A 146 -6.21 -28.98 10.03
C ALA A 146 -6.88 -27.63 10.36
N THR A 147 -6.48 -27.02 11.47
CA THR A 147 -6.92 -25.67 11.82
C THR A 147 -6.51 -24.72 10.69
N GLN A 148 -7.50 -24.06 10.09
CA GLN A 148 -7.21 -23.07 9.04
C GLN A 148 -6.34 -21.98 9.64
N GLN A 149 -5.12 -21.84 9.11
CA GLN A 149 -4.24 -20.76 9.48
C GLN A 149 -4.80 -19.45 8.93
N HIS A 150 -4.93 -18.47 9.81
CA HIS A 150 -5.37 -17.13 9.49
C HIS A 150 -4.27 -16.14 9.86
N CYS A 151 -4.20 -15.05 9.11
CA CYS A 151 -3.43 -13.88 9.52
C CYS A 151 -4.17 -12.60 9.11
N PRO A 152 -3.84 -11.46 9.74
CA PRO A 152 -4.25 -10.16 9.20
C PRO A 152 -3.65 -9.98 7.80
N GLN A 153 -4.49 -9.89 6.77
CA GLN A 153 -4.04 -9.67 5.40
C GLN A 153 -5.13 -8.99 4.56
N TRP A 154 -4.71 -8.05 3.72
CA TRP A 154 -5.63 -7.33 2.83
C TRP A 154 -6.15 -8.25 1.72
N PHE A 155 -5.31 -9.14 1.21
CA PHE A 155 -5.67 -10.14 0.22
C PHE A 155 -4.74 -11.34 0.34
N ASP A 156 -5.15 -12.50 -0.18
CA ASP A 156 -4.37 -13.72 -0.05
C ASP A 156 -3.28 -13.80 -1.13
N VAL A 157 -2.12 -14.33 -0.77
CA VAL A 157 -0.97 -14.53 -1.66
C VAL A 157 -0.53 -15.97 -1.53
N TRP A 158 -0.65 -16.72 -2.63
CA TRP A 158 -0.30 -18.13 -2.68
C TRP A 158 1.20 -18.36 -2.47
N ASN A 159 2.05 -17.64 -3.21
CA ASN A 159 3.49 -17.77 -3.12
C ASN A 159 4.13 -16.39 -2.98
N VAL A 160 4.78 -16.14 -1.85
CA VAL A 160 5.45 -14.86 -1.58
C VAL A 160 6.78 -14.70 -2.31
N ARG A 161 7.34 -15.79 -2.86
CA ARG A 161 8.55 -15.77 -3.69
C ARG A 161 8.23 -15.62 -5.17
N ASP A 162 7.02 -15.97 -5.57
CA ASP A 162 6.50 -15.78 -6.92
C ASP A 162 5.04 -15.34 -6.88
N PHE A 163 4.83 -14.02 -6.91
CA PHE A 163 3.49 -13.42 -6.82
C PHE A 163 2.59 -13.71 -8.03
N ALA A 164 3.14 -14.24 -9.14
CA ALA A 164 2.36 -14.63 -10.31
C ALA A 164 1.71 -16.02 -10.14
N ASP A 165 2.27 -16.86 -9.26
CA ASP A 165 1.72 -18.19 -8.98
C ASP A 165 0.34 -18.05 -8.33
N ARG A 166 -0.68 -18.56 -9.03
CA ARG A 166 -2.10 -18.44 -8.69
C ARG A 166 -2.55 -17.00 -8.39
N GLU A 167 -2.08 -16.04 -9.19
CA GLU A 167 -2.33 -14.61 -8.97
C GLU A 167 -3.83 -14.27 -8.79
N ALA A 168 -4.72 -14.95 -9.50
CA ALA A 168 -6.18 -14.75 -9.43
C ALA A 168 -6.76 -14.90 -8.02
N LEU A 169 -6.11 -15.65 -7.13
CA LEU A 169 -6.50 -15.79 -5.72
C LEU A 169 -6.47 -14.45 -4.96
N GLN A 170 -5.66 -13.49 -5.41
CA GLN A 170 -5.54 -12.17 -4.80
C GLN A 170 -6.83 -11.34 -4.99
N ALA A 171 -7.57 -11.54 -6.09
CA ALA A 171 -8.63 -10.63 -6.51
C ALA A 171 -9.80 -10.50 -5.52
N PRO A 172 -10.38 -11.59 -4.96
CA PRO A 172 -11.52 -11.46 -4.04
C PRO A 172 -11.17 -10.67 -2.78
N GLY A 173 -10.04 -10.98 -2.14
CA GLY A 173 -9.60 -10.27 -0.94
C GLY A 173 -9.24 -8.82 -1.23
N LEU A 174 -8.61 -8.56 -2.38
CA LEU A 174 -8.21 -7.21 -2.77
C LEU A 174 -9.43 -6.35 -3.08
N ARG A 175 -10.43 -6.90 -3.76
CA ARG A 175 -11.74 -6.27 -4.03
C ARG A 175 -12.40 -5.80 -2.73
N ASP A 176 -12.54 -6.70 -1.75
CA ASP A 176 -13.11 -6.39 -0.45
C ASP A 176 -12.35 -5.30 0.29
N SER A 177 -11.01 -5.36 0.26
CA SER A 177 -10.15 -4.41 0.95
C SER A 177 -10.21 -3.03 0.30
N VAL A 178 -10.20 -2.96 -1.03
CA VAL A 178 -10.37 -1.70 -1.78
C VAL A 178 -11.71 -1.04 -1.44
N LEU A 179 -12.81 -1.79 -1.36
CA LEU A 179 -14.11 -1.24 -0.97
C LEU A 179 -14.06 -0.62 0.44
N ARG A 180 -13.51 -1.35 1.41
CA ARG A 180 -13.38 -0.85 2.79
C ARG A 180 -12.52 0.42 2.87
N VAL A 181 -11.43 0.48 2.11
CA VAL A 181 -10.55 1.66 2.10
C VAL A 181 -11.25 2.83 1.38
N ARG A 182 -12.00 2.59 0.29
CA ARG A 182 -12.82 3.63 -0.37
C ARG A 182 -13.82 4.26 0.58
N ASP A 183 -14.52 3.46 1.38
CA ASP A 183 -15.49 3.93 2.36
C ASP A 183 -14.82 4.75 3.46
N LEU A 184 -13.70 4.23 4.01
CA LEU A 184 -12.91 4.96 5.00
C LEU A 184 -12.40 6.31 4.47
N LEU A 185 -11.90 6.36 3.24
CA LEU A 185 -11.44 7.60 2.63
C LEU A 185 -12.59 8.60 2.45
N ARG A 186 -13.80 8.14 2.12
CA ARG A 186 -14.98 9.00 2.02
C ARG A 186 -15.37 9.58 3.38
N ASP A 187 -15.35 8.78 4.44
CA ASP A 187 -15.64 9.23 5.79
C ASP A 187 -14.63 10.28 6.26
N GLU A 188 -13.34 10.06 6.01
CA GLU A 188 -12.29 11.01 6.38
C GLU A 188 -12.31 12.28 5.50
N ALA A 189 -12.62 12.17 4.21
CA ALA A 189 -12.87 13.34 3.36
C ALA A 189 -14.05 14.18 3.87
N ALA A 190 -15.13 13.55 4.33
CA ALA A 190 -16.27 14.25 4.92
C ALA A 190 -15.89 15.02 6.20
N ARG A 191 -14.98 14.48 7.03
CA ARG A 191 -14.41 15.19 8.19
C ARG A 191 -13.58 16.41 7.81
N LEU A 192 -13.00 16.40 6.62
CA LEU A 192 -12.22 17.50 6.02
C LEU A 192 -13.10 18.44 5.17
N GLY A 193 -14.41 18.48 5.42
CA GLY A 193 -15.34 19.34 4.68
C GLY A 193 -15.53 18.95 3.20
N GLY A 194 -15.20 17.71 2.84
CA GLY A 194 -15.22 17.22 1.46
C GLY A 194 -13.96 17.55 0.65
N ASP A 195 -12.92 18.12 1.27
CA ASP A 195 -11.67 18.43 0.58
C ASP A 195 -10.74 17.22 0.51
N TRP A 196 -10.82 16.48 -0.61
CA TRP A 196 -9.99 15.31 -0.88
C TRP A 196 -8.51 15.64 -1.07
N THR A 197 -8.15 16.91 -1.32
CA THR A 197 -6.73 17.32 -1.43
C THR A 197 -6.01 17.33 -0.09
N ARG A 198 -6.74 17.23 1.02
CA ARG A 198 -6.20 17.13 2.38
C ARG A 198 -6.08 15.68 2.88
N LEU A 199 -6.42 14.71 2.03
CA LEU A 199 -6.41 13.28 2.36
C LEU A 199 -5.24 12.57 1.68
N VAL A 200 -4.42 11.88 2.46
CA VAL A 200 -3.28 11.10 1.98
C VAL A 200 -3.52 9.62 2.24
N LEU A 201 -3.30 8.78 1.22
CA LEU A 201 -3.33 7.33 1.36
C LEU A 201 -1.90 6.79 1.41
N ALA A 202 -1.53 6.15 2.50
CA ALA A 202 -0.20 5.59 2.71
C ALA A 202 -0.27 4.08 2.93
N GLY A 203 0.81 3.36 2.62
CA GLY A 203 0.89 1.95 2.98
C GLY A 203 2.29 1.35 2.86
N ILE A 204 2.53 0.25 3.57
CA ILE A 204 3.76 -0.55 3.44
C ILE A 204 3.43 -1.94 2.94
N SER A 205 4.27 -2.50 2.06
CA SER A 205 4.17 -3.88 1.57
C SER A 205 2.78 -4.16 0.98
N MET A 206 2.07 -5.18 1.48
CA MET A 206 0.69 -5.50 1.07
C MET A 206 -0.30 -4.34 1.29
N GLY A 207 -0.07 -3.50 2.31
CA GLY A 207 -0.87 -2.31 2.55
C GLY A 207 -0.71 -1.29 1.42
N ALA A 208 0.51 -1.00 0.98
CA ALA A 208 0.74 -0.13 -0.17
C ALA A 208 0.18 -0.70 -1.47
N ALA A 209 0.35 -2.01 -1.71
CA ALA A 209 -0.26 -2.69 -2.86
C ALA A 209 -1.79 -2.52 -2.90
N THR A 210 -2.42 -2.58 -1.72
CA THR A 210 -3.87 -2.32 -1.56
C THR A 210 -4.21 -0.85 -1.77
N GLY A 211 -3.38 0.08 -1.28
CA GLY A 211 -3.57 1.51 -1.46
C GLY A 211 -3.49 1.94 -2.93
N VAL A 212 -2.55 1.38 -3.69
CA VAL A 212 -2.42 1.60 -5.13
C VAL A 212 -3.66 1.11 -5.89
N HIS A 213 -4.12 -0.12 -5.62
CA HIS A 213 -5.35 -0.63 -6.22
C HIS A 213 -6.59 0.14 -5.78
N THR A 214 -6.58 0.71 -4.57
CA THR A 214 -7.63 1.62 -4.13
C THR A 214 -7.66 2.84 -5.01
N LEU A 215 -6.50 3.48 -5.26
CA LEU A 215 -6.41 4.65 -6.13
C LEU A 215 -6.91 4.36 -7.56
N PHE A 216 -6.56 3.20 -8.14
CA PHE A 216 -7.04 2.80 -9.47
C PHE A 216 -8.56 2.73 -9.57
N ASN A 217 -9.22 2.41 -8.46
CA ASN A 217 -10.66 2.18 -8.36
C ASN A 217 -11.38 3.27 -7.55
N LEU A 218 -10.73 4.40 -7.27
CA LEU A 218 -11.27 5.48 -6.48
C LEU A 218 -11.95 6.53 -7.37
N THR A 219 -13.16 6.92 -6.98
CA THR A 219 -13.83 8.11 -7.50
C THR A 219 -13.66 9.23 -6.50
N VAL A 220 -13.10 10.36 -6.95
CA VAL A 220 -13.01 11.60 -6.18
C VAL A 220 -13.88 12.62 -6.89
N PRO A 221 -14.85 13.27 -6.19
CA PRO A 221 -15.66 14.32 -6.79
C PRO A 221 -14.78 15.42 -7.40
N SER A 222 -15.09 15.80 -8.63
CA SER A 222 -14.46 16.94 -9.28
C SER A 222 -15.10 18.23 -8.79
N SER A 223 -14.33 19.31 -8.69
CA SER A 223 -14.81 20.63 -8.24
C SER A 223 -15.83 21.26 -9.21
N VAL A 224 -16.07 20.61 -10.36
CA VAL A 224 -17.01 21.04 -11.41
C VAL A 224 -18.41 20.46 -11.22
N ASP A 225 -18.58 19.40 -10.42
CA ASP A 225 -19.88 18.71 -10.26
C ASP A 225 -20.75 19.32 -9.14
N GLY A 226 -20.25 20.34 -8.45
CA GLY A 226 -20.94 21.03 -7.36
C GLY A 226 -21.54 22.38 -7.78
N GLY A 227 -22.78 22.38 -8.27
CA GLY A 227 -23.60 23.57 -8.48
C GLY A 227 -24.07 24.25 -7.18
N GLY A 228 -23.17 24.51 -6.23
CA GLY A 228 -23.48 25.09 -4.92
C GLY A 228 -22.55 26.24 -4.57
N GLY A 229 -23.09 27.45 -4.45
CA GLY A 229 -22.38 28.71 -4.25
C GLY A 229 -21.73 28.88 -2.87
N GLY A 230 -20.66 28.15 -2.59
CA GLY A 230 -19.78 28.36 -1.44
C GLY A 230 -18.57 29.21 -1.82
N ARG A 231 -18.54 30.48 -1.39
CA ARG A 231 -17.33 31.33 -1.47
C ARG A 231 -16.32 30.87 -0.43
N GLY A 232 -15.26 30.17 -0.85
CA GLY A 232 -14.13 29.82 0.01
C GLY A 232 -13.09 28.91 -0.66
N GLY A 233 -12.16 29.51 -1.42
CA GLY A 233 -10.77 29.06 -1.67
C GLY A 233 -10.46 27.62 -2.13
N GLY A 234 -10.06 27.47 -3.40
CA GLY A 234 -9.06 26.47 -3.84
C GLY A 234 -9.59 25.30 -4.68
N GLY A 235 -9.34 25.34 -6.00
CA GLY A 235 -9.77 24.32 -6.98
C GLY A 235 -9.00 22.99 -6.87
N GLY A 236 -9.48 22.09 -6.02
CA GLY A 236 -8.81 20.83 -5.67
C GLY A 236 -9.58 19.53 -5.98
N GLY A 237 -10.61 19.53 -6.81
CA GLY A 237 -11.37 18.30 -7.08
C GLY A 237 -10.61 17.24 -7.90
N GLY A 238 -11.08 15.99 -7.82
CA GLY A 238 -10.64 14.89 -8.70
C GLY A 238 -9.31 14.23 -8.35
N ARG A 239 -8.74 14.45 -7.14
CA ARG A 239 -7.51 13.81 -6.68
C ARG A 239 -7.44 13.65 -5.16
N LEU A 240 -6.55 12.78 -4.69
CA LEU A 240 -6.11 12.79 -3.29
C LEU A 240 -5.02 13.86 -3.07
N GLY A 241 -4.79 14.23 -1.81
CA GLY A 241 -3.65 15.02 -1.36
C GLY A 241 -2.32 14.39 -1.75
N GLY A 242 -2.21 13.07 -1.59
CA GLY A 242 -1.11 12.28 -2.12
C GLY A 242 -1.25 10.79 -1.85
N LEU A 243 -0.36 10.00 -2.44
CA LEU A 243 -0.18 8.59 -2.12
C LEU A 243 1.27 8.32 -1.69
N MET A 244 1.47 7.60 -0.59
CA MET A 244 2.81 7.16 -0.15
C MET A 244 2.88 5.64 -0.10
N GLY A 245 3.83 5.04 -0.84
CA GLY A 245 4.00 3.59 -0.89
C GLY A 245 5.39 3.15 -0.48
N PHE A 246 5.49 2.22 0.47
CA PHE A 246 6.77 1.72 0.99
C PHE A 246 6.93 0.22 0.73
N CYS A 247 8.09 -0.21 0.23
CA CYS A 247 8.45 -1.63 0.05
C CYS A 247 7.39 -2.47 -0.68
N ALA A 248 6.83 -1.94 -1.77
CA ALA A 248 5.60 -2.45 -2.37
C ALA A 248 5.79 -3.01 -3.78
N ARG A 249 4.74 -3.66 -4.29
CA ARG A 249 4.63 -4.12 -5.67
C ARG A 249 3.25 -3.76 -6.23
N CYS A 250 3.08 -3.87 -7.53
CA CYS A 250 1.76 -3.81 -8.17
C CYS A 250 1.18 -5.23 -8.32
N PRO A 251 0.07 -5.60 -7.64
CA PRO A 251 -0.71 -6.77 -8.01
C PRO A 251 -1.25 -6.65 -9.43
N PHE A 252 -1.27 -7.77 -10.16
CA PHE A 252 -1.77 -7.84 -11.54
C PHE A 252 -0.97 -6.99 -12.54
N ALA A 253 0.32 -6.78 -12.24
CA ALA A 253 1.26 -6.05 -13.09
C ALA A 253 1.27 -6.58 -14.53
N GLY A 254 1.49 -5.69 -15.50
CA GLY A 254 1.45 -6.00 -16.93
C GLY A 254 0.10 -5.73 -17.60
N ARG A 255 -0.93 -5.37 -16.83
CA ARG A 255 -2.22 -4.88 -17.36
C ARG A 255 -2.21 -3.36 -17.50
N GLY A 256 -3.00 -2.85 -18.44
CA GLY A 256 -3.40 -1.43 -18.46
C GLY A 256 -4.33 -1.09 -17.30
N LEU A 257 -4.61 0.21 -17.09
CA LEU A 257 -5.47 0.66 -15.99
C LEU A 257 -6.87 0.01 -16.02
N ASP A 258 -7.49 -0.08 -17.20
CA ASP A 258 -8.79 -0.74 -17.35
C ASP A 258 -8.72 -2.23 -17.02
N GLY A 259 -7.64 -2.91 -17.40
CA GLY A 259 -7.41 -4.30 -17.02
C GLY A 259 -7.18 -4.48 -15.52
N MET A 260 -6.57 -3.50 -14.84
CA MET A 260 -6.46 -3.51 -13.37
C MET A 260 -7.83 -3.37 -12.70
N ARG A 261 -8.70 -2.52 -13.24
CA ARG A 261 -10.07 -2.30 -12.75
C ARG A 261 -10.97 -3.51 -13.01
N GLU A 262 -10.87 -4.09 -14.20
CA GLU A 262 -11.63 -5.28 -14.61
C GLU A 262 -11.38 -6.46 -13.67
N VAL A 263 -10.13 -6.67 -13.25
CA VAL A 263 -9.77 -7.76 -12.31
C VAL A 263 -10.56 -7.68 -10.99
N LEU A 264 -10.87 -6.47 -10.50
CA LEU A 264 -11.66 -6.30 -9.28
C LEU A 264 -13.16 -6.18 -9.54
N GLY A 265 -13.58 -5.84 -10.77
CA GLY A 265 -15.00 -5.74 -11.15
C GLY A 265 -15.79 -4.87 -10.17
N LEU A 266 -15.24 -3.71 -9.81
CA LEU A 266 -15.82 -2.80 -8.84
C LEU A 266 -16.77 -1.82 -9.51
N GLU A 267 -17.90 -1.56 -8.86
CA GLU A 267 -18.85 -0.52 -9.27
C GLU A 267 -18.38 0.88 -8.83
N GLY A 268 -18.89 1.89 -9.53
CA GLY A 268 -18.62 3.30 -9.23
C GLY A 268 -17.15 3.69 -9.40
N VAL A 269 -16.43 3.01 -10.30
CA VAL A 269 -15.08 3.35 -10.75
C VAL A 269 -15.20 4.35 -11.91
N PRO A 270 -14.40 5.44 -11.93
CA PRO A 270 -14.55 6.44 -12.97
C PRO A 270 -13.99 5.92 -14.31
N PRO A 271 -14.60 6.28 -15.46
CA PRO A 271 -14.13 5.83 -16.78
C PRO A 271 -12.83 6.53 -17.21
N HIS A 272 -12.38 7.54 -16.46
CA HIS A 272 -11.15 8.30 -16.70
C HIS A 272 -10.06 7.91 -15.70
N ASP A 273 -8.85 8.38 -15.96
CA ASP A 273 -7.64 8.17 -15.17
C ASP A 273 -7.25 9.38 -14.31
N GLU A 274 -8.08 10.43 -14.26
CA GLU A 274 -7.72 11.71 -13.62
C GLU A 274 -7.22 11.56 -12.17
N VAL A 275 -7.87 10.73 -11.35
CA VAL A 275 -7.46 10.50 -9.96
C VAL A 275 -6.03 9.97 -9.90
N VAL A 276 -5.66 9.07 -10.82
CA VAL A 276 -4.31 8.49 -10.90
C VAL A 276 -3.31 9.53 -11.42
N ARG A 277 -3.65 10.27 -12.48
CA ARG A 277 -2.75 11.27 -13.08
C ARG A 277 -2.49 12.48 -12.17
N ARG A 278 -3.51 12.90 -11.41
CA ARG A 278 -3.50 14.15 -10.64
C ARG A 278 -3.08 13.96 -9.18
N THR A 279 -3.15 12.75 -8.64
CA THR A 279 -2.68 12.48 -7.28
C THR A 279 -1.14 12.40 -7.28
N PRO A 280 -0.43 13.27 -6.56
CA PRO A 280 1.02 13.17 -6.43
C PRO A 280 1.39 11.94 -5.60
N MET A 281 2.49 11.28 -5.93
CA MET A 281 2.88 10.03 -5.25
C MET A 281 4.35 10.02 -4.88
N MET A 282 4.64 9.48 -3.71
CA MET A 282 5.99 9.10 -3.30
C MET A 282 6.04 7.59 -3.13
N LEU A 283 7.00 6.94 -3.76
CA LEU A 283 7.31 5.53 -3.56
C LEU A 283 8.73 5.39 -3.03
N ALA A 284 8.89 4.58 -1.99
CA ALA A 284 10.16 4.39 -1.33
C ALA A 284 10.49 2.90 -1.16
N HIS A 285 11.73 2.51 -1.42
CA HIS A 285 12.13 1.09 -1.38
C HIS A 285 13.62 0.93 -1.08
N CYS A 286 13.96 -0.07 -0.28
CA CYS A 286 15.34 -0.46 0.00
C CYS A 286 15.83 -1.47 -1.06
N ALA A 287 17.02 -1.25 -1.64
CA ALA A 287 17.60 -2.11 -2.66
C ALA A 287 17.90 -3.53 -2.15
N ASN A 288 18.17 -3.68 -0.86
CA ASN A 288 18.42 -4.97 -0.22
C ASN A 288 17.16 -5.63 0.39
N ASP A 289 15.95 -5.20 0.01
CA ASP A 289 14.69 -5.82 0.46
C ASP A 289 14.64 -7.31 0.10
N PRO A 290 14.62 -8.24 1.08
CA PRO A 290 14.67 -9.67 0.82
C PRO A 290 13.30 -10.31 0.55
N LEU A 291 12.20 -9.56 0.75
CA LEU A 291 10.83 -10.09 0.67
C LEU A 291 10.13 -9.59 -0.59
N VAL A 292 10.14 -8.29 -0.81
CA VAL A 292 9.63 -7.67 -2.04
C VAL A 292 10.81 -7.03 -2.72
N LEU A 293 11.48 -7.80 -3.58
CA LEU A 293 12.68 -7.35 -4.29
C LEU A 293 12.44 -5.97 -4.93
N VAL A 294 13.46 -5.10 -4.89
CA VAL A 294 13.37 -3.71 -5.36
C VAL A 294 12.89 -3.60 -6.81
N GLU A 295 13.16 -4.60 -7.65
CA GLU A 295 12.66 -4.68 -9.03
C GLU A 295 11.12 -4.68 -9.10
N LYS A 296 10.44 -5.24 -8.09
CA LYS A 296 8.97 -5.20 -8.00
C LYS A 296 8.47 -3.80 -7.64
N GLY A 297 9.22 -3.06 -6.81
CA GLY A 297 8.97 -1.65 -6.50
C GLY A 297 9.19 -0.74 -7.71
N ARG A 298 10.30 -0.93 -8.43
CA ARG A 298 10.58 -0.26 -9.70
C ARG A 298 9.48 -0.55 -10.74
N GLY A 299 9.04 -1.81 -10.84
CA GLY A 299 7.92 -2.19 -11.71
C GLY A 299 6.58 -1.54 -11.33
N LEU A 300 6.31 -1.36 -10.03
CA LEU A 300 5.15 -0.58 -9.57
C LEU A 300 5.25 0.89 -9.99
N ARG A 301 6.41 1.54 -9.75
CA ARG A 301 6.68 2.91 -10.19
C ARG A 301 6.45 3.08 -11.69
N ASP A 302 7.00 2.16 -12.48
CA ASP A 302 6.92 2.23 -13.95
C ASP A 302 5.48 2.01 -14.44
N THR A 303 4.73 1.11 -13.79
CA THR A 303 3.29 0.90 -14.06
C THR A 303 2.49 2.18 -13.78
N LEU A 304 2.70 2.81 -12.62
CA LEU A 304 2.02 4.05 -12.25
C LEU A 304 2.34 5.20 -13.23
N ARG A 305 3.61 5.36 -13.60
CA ARG A 305 4.03 6.35 -14.60
C ARG A 305 3.42 6.06 -15.98
N ALA A 306 3.30 4.79 -16.36
CA ALA A 306 2.62 4.40 -17.61
C ALA A 306 1.11 4.73 -17.58
N PHE A 307 0.49 4.79 -16.40
CA PHE A 307 -0.88 5.29 -16.22
C PHE A 307 -0.96 6.82 -16.07
N GLY A 308 0.15 7.52 -16.31
CA GLY A 308 0.25 8.98 -16.28
C GLY A 308 0.40 9.59 -14.88
N ALA A 309 0.66 8.78 -13.85
CA ALA A 309 0.90 9.29 -12.50
C ALA A 309 2.25 10.03 -12.38
N GLN A 310 2.28 11.05 -11.53
CA GLN A 310 3.50 11.70 -11.09
C GLN A 310 4.05 10.98 -9.86
N VAL A 311 5.16 10.26 -10.06
CA VAL A 311 5.78 9.42 -9.03
C VAL A 311 7.19 9.88 -8.72
N GLU A 312 7.37 10.37 -7.51
CA GLU A 312 8.67 10.52 -6.87
C GLU A 312 9.15 9.15 -6.37
N TRP A 313 10.39 8.79 -6.70
CA TRP A 313 10.99 7.49 -6.39
C TRP A 313 12.20 7.69 -5.50
N CYS A 314 12.11 7.20 -4.26
CA CYS A 314 13.20 7.15 -3.30
C CYS A 314 13.70 5.71 -3.21
N GLU A 315 14.99 5.51 -3.45
CA GLU A 315 15.62 4.19 -3.34
C GLU A 315 16.82 4.27 -2.41
N TYR A 316 16.84 3.41 -1.40
CA TYR A 316 17.90 3.38 -0.38
C TYR A 316 18.76 2.13 -0.58
N ALA A 317 20.06 2.22 -0.32
CA ALA A 317 20.96 1.08 -0.54
C ALA A 317 20.67 -0.11 0.39
N ASP A 318 20.25 0.19 1.63
CA ASP A 318 19.95 -0.78 2.69
C ASP A 318 18.61 -0.46 3.38
N GLY A 319 18.33 -1.08 4.53
CA GLY A 319 17.08 -0.93 5.30
C GLY A 319 16.11 -2.13 5.24
N GLY A 320 16.31 -3.06 4.30
CA GLY A 320 15.53 -4.29 4.19
C GLY A 320 14.06 -4.05 3.83
N HIS A 321 13.17 -4.97 4.21
CA HIS A 321 11.72 -4.85 3.95
C HIS A 321 11.03 -3.92 4.95
N TRP A 322 11.51 -2.69 5.09
CA TRP A 322 11.00 -1.75 6.09
C TRP A 322 11.23 -0.28 5.70
N PHE A 323 10.73 0.64 6.52
CA PHE A 323 11.02 2.07 6.38
C PHE A 323 12.51 2.33 6.61
N HIS A 324 13.09 3.20 5.77
CA HIS A 324 14.47 3.63 5.92
C HIS A 324 14.56 4.78 6.93
N GLU A 325 15.58 4.74 7.80
CA GLU A 325 15.82 5.74 8.84
C GLU A 325 17.30 6.13 8.82
N PRO A 326 17.63 7.44 8.89
CA PRO A 326 16.72 8.59 8.96
C PRO A 326 16.13 9.05 7.61
N GLU A 327 16.81 8.76 6.49
CA GLU A 327 16.56 9.41 5.21
C GLU A 327 15.13 9.18 4.69
N GLY A 328 14.56 8.00 4.96
CA GLY A 328 13.18 7.70 4.59
C GLY A 328 12.14 8.60 5.26
N LEU A 329 12.35 9.03 6.50
CA LEU A 329 11.43 9.97 7.16
C LEU A 329 11.66 11.40 6.67
N ASP A 330 12.91 11.79 6.40
CA ASP A 330 13.21 13.09 5.80
C ASP A 330 12.48 13.27 4.46
N ASP A 331 12.46 12.23 3.63
CA ASP A 331 11.72 12.21 2.36
C ASP A 331 10.21 12.33 2.55
N VAL A 332 9.64 11.64 3.55
CA VAL A 332 8.21 11.79 3.89
C VAL A 332 7.90 13.20 4.34
N VAL A 333 8.74 13.80 5.19
CA VAL A 333 8.55 15.17 5.67
C VAL A 333 8.57 16.13 4.48
N ARG A 334 9.57 16.03 3.61
CA ARG A 334 9.67 16.85 2.38
C ARG A 334 8.45 16.67 1.49
N PHE A 335 7.96 15.44 1.29
CA PHE A 335 6.78 15.19 0.47
C PHE A 335 5.51 15.78 1.08
N LEU A 336 5.26 15.56 2.37
CA LEU A 336 4.07 16.08 3.04
C LEU A 336 4.07 17.61 3.09
N GLU A 337 5.21 18.25 3.36
CA GLU A 337 5.31 19.72 3.39
C GLU A 337 5.29 20.34 2.00
N GLY A 338 6.19 19.88 1.12
CA GLY A 338 6.44 20.52 -0.16
C GLY A 338 5.42 20.20 -1.25
N VAL A 339 4.82 19.00 -1.19
CA VAL A 339 3.90 18.51 -2.24
C VAL A 339 2.46 18.51 -1.78
N VAL A 340 2.19 18.00 -0.56
CA VAL A 340 0.83 17.94 -0.02
C VAL A 340 0.40 19.27 0.60
N GLY A 341 1.35 20.04 1.16
CA GLY A 341 1.06 21.31 1.82
C GLY A 341 0.70 21.17 3.30
N VAL A 342 1.10 20.06 3.93
CA VAL A 342 0.97 19.86 5.38
C VAL A 342 1.99 20.75 6.08
N LYS A 343 1.58 21.49 7.12
CA LYS A 343 2.50 22.34 7.89
C LYS A 343 3.14 21.52 9.02
N SER A 344 4.47 21.39 9.06
CA SER A 344 5.16 20.83 10.23
C SER A 344 5.12 21.77 11.43
N VAL A 345 5.56 21.27 12.60
CA VAL A 345 5.82 22.08 13.79
C VAL A 345 6.68 23.30 13.52
N ASP A 346 7.72 23.17 12.69
CA ASP A 346 8.64 24.28 12.41
C ASP A 346 7.95 25.33 11.53
N ALA A 347 7.22 24.88 10.51
CA ALA A 347 6.43 25.77 9.66
C ALA A 347 5.32 26.49 10.45
N LEU A 348 4.65 25.79 11.36
CA LEU A 348 3.65 26.37 12.25
C LEU A 348 4.28 27.40 13.20
N ALA A 349 5.47 27.11 13.74
CA ALA A 349 6.21 27.99 14.64
C ALA A 349 6.52 29.37 14.01
N GLN A 350 6.70 29.40 12.69
CA GLN A 350 7.00 30.62 11.92
C GLN A 350 5.76 31.47 11.58
N ILE A 351 4.54 30.94 11.75
CA ILE A 351 3.31 31.72 11.52
C ILE A 351 3.12 32.75 12.64
N PRO A 352 2.98 34.06 12.31
CA PRO A 352 2.67 35.11 13.26
C PRO A 352 1.48 34.76 14.16
N ALA A 353 1.57 35.09 15.46
CA ALA A 353 0.60 34.66 16.47
C ALA A 353 -0.84 35.17 16.23
N ASP A 354 -0.97 36.31 15.55
CA ASP A 354 -2.23 36.92 15.11
C ASP A 354 -2.89 36.15 13.95
N ALA A 355 -2.11 35.57 13.04
CA ALA A 355 -2.61 34.76 11.92
C ALA A 355 -3.07 33.35 12.36
N ARG A 356 -2.53 32.81 13.46
CA ARG A 356 -2.95 31.49 14.00
C ARG A 356 -4.40 31.47 14.50
N ALA A 357 -4.96 32.61 14.88
CA ALA A 357 -6.32 32.72 15.38
C ALA A 357 -7.38 32.78 14.26
N MET A 358 -7.00 33.12 13.02
CA MET A 358 -7.93 33.31 11.89
C MET A 358 -8.17 32.05 11.04
N ASP A 359 -7.36 31.00 11.20
CA ASP A 359 -7.50 29.70 10.49
C ASP A 359 -8.13 28.61 11.40
N LEU A 360 -8.54 29.00 12.61
CA LEU A 360 -9.15 28.14 13.63
C LEU A 360 -10.61 28.52 13.97
N SER A 361 -11.18 29.49 13.26
CA SER A 361 -12.60 29.91 13.35
C SER A 361 -13.32 29.56 12.05
#